data_AF-A0AAN7M538-F1
#
_entry.id   AF-A0AAN7M538-F1
#
_cell.length_a   1.000
_cell.length_b   1.000
_cell.length_c   1.000
_cell.angle_alpha   90.00
_cell.angle_beta   90.00
_cell.angle_gamma   90.00
#
_symmetry.space_group_name_H-M   'P 1'
#
loop_
_entity.id
_entity.type
_entity.pdbx_description
1 polymer ?
#
loop_
_entity_poly.entity_id
_entity_poly.type
_entity_poly.pdbx_seq_one_letter_code
_entity_poly.pdbx_strand_id
1 'polypeptide(L)'
;MEVLLSSRITPIRTHLKQYQSPSHGAFSLRSMNTSQRSLHGMIINSKPFTIIASIQTVQAETMDRFDNTSPTKEVLDLWRGADAVCFDVDSTVCIDEGIDELADFCGAGKAVAEWTARAMGGSVPFEEALAARLSLFSPTLSQVQDFLEKKPPRISPGIDELITKLKANETDVYLISGGFRQMINPVAATLRIPRENIFANQLLFGRSGEFLGFDTNEPTSRSGGKATAVKEIQKERGYKKLVMIGDGATDLEARRLGGADVFICYAGVQLRDGVAAKADWLVFDFKDLVRSLE
;
A
#
# COMPACT_ATOMS: atom_id res chain seq x y z
N MET A 1 33.08 25.07 -19.24
CA MET A 1 33.85 24.52 -18.11
C MET A 1 33.01 23.42 -17.50
N GLU A 2 33.27 22.19 -17.94
CA GLU A 2 32.67 20.98 -17.39
C GLU A 2 33.27 20.70 -16.01
N VAL A 3 32.43 20.33 -15.04
CA VAL A 3 32.88 19.73 -13.78
C VAL A 3 32.16 18.40 -13.63
N LEU A 4 32.90 17.34 -13.93
CA LEU A 4 32.60 15.95 -13.61
C LEU A 4 32.74 15.74 -12.10
N LEU A 5 31.71 15.22 -11.45
CA LEU A 5 31.81 14.60 -10.13
C LEU A 5 31.36 13.14 -10.25
N SER A 6 32.35 12.27 -10.34
CA SER A 6 32.21 10.81 -10.30
C SER A 6 31.96 10.34 -8.87
N SER A 7 30.77 9.84 -8.58
CA SER A 7 30.52 9.07 -7.36
C SER A 7 30.96 7.62 -7.57
N ARG A 8 31.87 7.14 -6.71
CA ARG A 8 32.38 5.77 -6.71
C ARG A 8 31.32 4.87 -6.05
N ILE A 9 30.82 3.89 -6.81
CA ILE A 9 29.99 2.80 -6.30
C ILE A 9 30.93 1.69 -5.83
N THR A 10 30.82 1.29 -4.57
CA THR A 10 31.55 0.14 -4.01
C THR A 10 30.66 -1.09 -4.11
N PRO A 11 30.98 -2.11 -4.93
CA PRO A 11 30.16 -3.31 -5.01
C PRO A 11 30.34 -4.18 -3.76
N ILE A 12 29.22 -4.59 -3.14
CA ILE A 12 29.20 -5.58 -2.06
C ILE A 12 29.37 -6.97 -2.69
N ARG A 13 30.44 -7.66 -2.31
CA ARG A 13 30.78 -9.02 -2.75
C ARG A 13 30.05 -10.03 -1.87
N THR A 14 28.98 -10.64 -2.36
CA THR A 14 28.31 -11.76 -1.66
C THR A 14 29.03 -13.08 -1.96
N HIS A 15 29.50 -13.74 -0.90
CA HIS A 15 30.07 -15.09 -0.97
C HIS A 15 28.94 -16.11 -1.11
N LEU A 16 28.71 -16.63 -2.32
CA LEU A 16 27.89 -17.82 -2.53
C LEU A 16 28.66 -19.07 -2.07
N LYS A 17 28.17 -19.74 -1.02
CA LYS A 17 28.53 -21.13 -0.73
C LYS A 17 27.72 -22.03 -1.67
N GLN A 18 28.40 -22.66 -2.62
CA GLN A 18 27.85 -23.74 -3.44
C GLN A 18 27.51 -24.93 -2.55
N TYR A 19 26.23 -25.29 -2.47
CA TYR A 19 25.80 -26.61 -2.00
C TYR A 19 25.71 -27.53 -3.22
N GLN A 20 26.60 -28.53 -3.26
CA GLN A 20 26.54 -29.64 -4.21
C GLN A 20 25.44 -30.61 -3.77
N SER A 21 24.53 -30.95 -4.68
CA SER A 21 23.59 -32.07 -4.54
C SER A 21 24.11 -33.27 -5.33
N PRO A 22 24.08 -34.51 -4.80
CA PRO A 22 24.43 -35.68 -5.59
C PRO A 22 23.26 -36.13 -6.48
N SER A 23 23.62 -36.55 -7.69
CA SER A 23 22.77 -37.12 -8.72
C SER A 23 22.38 -38.58 -8.46
N HIS A 24 21.24 -38.96 -9.04
CA HIS A 24 20.85 -40.27 -9.62
C HIS A 24 19.58 -40.90 -9.04
N GLY A 25 18.65 -41.18 -9.96
CA GLY A 25 17.46 -41.98 -9.75
C GLY A 25 16.45 -41.81 -10.89
N ALA A 26 16.82 -42.26 -12.09
CA ALA A 26 15.92 -42.33 -13.23
C ALA A 26 14.79 -43.35 -12.96
N PHE A 27 13.53 -42.97 -13.17
CA PHE A 27 12.44 -43.92 -13.32
C PHE A 27 11.58 -43.60 -14.54
N SER A 28 11.30 -44.67 -15.28
CA SER A 28 10.80 -44.73 -16.64
C SER A 28 9.29 -44.50 -16.74
N LEU A 29 8.90 -43.90 -17.88
CA LEU A 29 7.55 -43.78 -18.40
C LEU A 29 6.87 -45.16 -18.53
N ARG A 30 5.61 -45.24 -18.08
CA ARG A 30 4.69 -46.27 -18.56
C ARG A 30 3.34 -45.64 -18.91
N SER A 31 3.07 -45.60 -20.21
CA SER A 31 1.77 -45.32 -20.79
C SER A 31 0.77 -46.44 -20.44
N MET A 32 -0.44 -46.07 -20.03
CA MET A 32 -1.61 -46.92 -20.30
C MET A 32 -2.74 -46.05 -20.82
N ASN A 33 -3.33 -46.54 -21.90
CA ASN A 33 -4.36 -45.91 -22.71
C ASN A 33 -5.74 -46.44 -22.28
N THR A 34 -6.76 -45.63 -22.57
CA THR A 34 -8.18 -45.97 -22.80
C THR A 34 -9.06 -46.49 -21.65
N SER A 35 -10.08 -45.70 -21.30
CA SER A 35 -11.49 -46.14 -21.38
C SER A 35 -12.43 -44.93 -21.33
N GLN A 36 -13.16 -44.71 -22.42
CA GLN A 36 -14.36 -43.87 -22.49
C GLN A 36 -15.44 -44.41 -21.53
N ARG A 37 -16.07 -43.54 -20.74
CA ARG A 37 -17.46 -43.71 -20.29
C ARG A 37 -18.15 -42.36 -20.22
N SER A 38 -19.21 -42.22 -21.00
CA SER A 38 -20.16 -41.12 -20.96
C SER A 38 -20.97 -41.14 -19.66
N LEU A 39 -21.19 -39.96 -19.06
CA LEU A 39 -22.33 -39.75 -18.17
C LEU A 39 -23.00 -38.42 -18.54
N HIS A 40 -24.28 -38.53 -18.87
CA HIS A 40 -25.23 -37.44 -19.04
C HIS A 40 -25.48 -36.73 -17.71
N GLY A 41 -25.60 -35.40 -17.79
CA GLY A 41 -26.61 -34.62 -17.06
C GLY A 41 -26.32 -34.24 -15.60
N MET A 42 -25.97 -32.97 -15.39
CA MET A 42 -26.65 -32.13 -14.39
C MET A 42 -26.34 -30.65 -14.67
N ILE A 43 -27.37 -29.91 -15.09
CA ILE A 43 -27.35 -28.45 -15.18
C ILE A 43 -27.36 -27.93 -13.75
N ILE A 44 -26.23 -27.38 -13.28
CA ILE A 44 -26.17 -26.66 -12.01
C ILE A 44 -26.67 -25.24 -12.27
N ASN A 45 -27.92 -25.01 -11.88
CA ASN A 45 -28.55 -23.69 -11.88
C ASN A 45 -27.99 -22.88 -10.71
N SER A 46 -26.90 -22.13 -10.91
CA SER A 46 -26.34 -21.23 -9.91
C SER A 46 -27.18 -19.96 -9.83
N LYS A 47 -28.15 -19.92 -8.92
CA LYS A 47 -28.82 -18.67 -8.53
C LYS A 47 -27.79 -17.71 -7.92
N PRO A 48 -27.86 -16.39 -8.19
CA PRO A 48 -27.01 -15.42 -7.54
C PRO A 48 -27.33 -15.41 -6.04
N PHE A 49 -26.39 -15.88 -5.23
CA PHE A 49 -26.51 -15.82 -3.78
C PHE A 49 -26.44 -14.35 -3.34
N THR A 50 -27.35 -13.97 -2.46
CA THR A 50 -27.53 -12.63 -1.93
C THR A 50 -26.32 -12.21 -1.10
N ILE A 51 -25.32 -11.59 -1.72
CA ILE A 51 -24.11 -11.07 -1.06
C ILE A 51 -24.42 -9.83 -0.20
N ILE A 52 -25.45 -9.05 -0.57
CA ILE A 52 -25.72 -7.72 0.01
C ILE A 52 -26.14 -7.81 1.49
N ALA A 53 -27.01 -8.75 1.84
CA ALA A 53 -27.49 -8.89 3.23
C ALA A 53 -26.35 -9.28 4.17
N SER A 54 -25.49 -10.21 3.76
CA SER A 54 -24.37 -10.72 4.55
C SER A 54 -23.29 -9.67 4.83
N ILE A 55 -23.03 -8.78 3.85
CA ILE A 55 -22.09 -7.66 4.05
C ILE A 55 -22.66 -6.67 5.07
N GLN A 56 -23.95 -6.34 4.97
CA GLN A 56 -24.59 -5.40 5.91
C GLN A 56 -24.59 -5.92 7.36
N THR A 57 -24.85 -7.22 7.58
CA THR A 57 -24.79 -7.79 8.94
C THR A 57 -23.37 -7.76 9.51
N VAL A 58 -22.35 -8.11 8.72
CA VAL A 58 -20.96 -8.07 9.16
C VAL A 58 -20.50 -6.64 9.45
N GLN A 59 -20.92 -5.66 8.63
CA GLN A 59 -20.59 -4.26 8.86
C GLN A 59 -21.26 -3.71 10.13
N ALA A 60 -22.54 -4.05 10.37
CA ALA A 60 -23.26 -3.64 11.57
C ALA A 60 -22.67 -4.27 12.85
N GLU A 61 -22.38 -5.57 12.86
CA GLU A 61 -21.71 -6.25 13.98
C GLU A 61 -20.30 -5.71 14.24
N THR A 62 -19.60 -5.28 13.18
CA THR A 62 -18.29 -4.63 13.30
C THR A 62 -18.40 -3.23 13.88
N MET A 63 -19.44 -2.46 13.52
CA MET A 63 -19.66 -1.12 14.05
C MET A 63 -19.98 -1.12 15.56
N ASP A 64 -20.70 -2.12 16.05
CA ASP A 64 -20.97 -2.30 17.49
C ASP A 64 -19.71 -2.69 18.29
N ARG A 65 -18.62 -3.03 17.61
CA ARG A 65 -17.35 -3.47 18.24
C ARG A 65 -16.40 -2.32 18.57
N PHE A 66 -16.62 -1.14 18.00
CA PHE A 66 -15.72 -0.01 18.11
C PHE A 66 -16.48 1.28 18.47
N ASP A 67 -16.17 1.84 19.64
CA ASP A 67 -16.84 3.04 20.14
C ASP A 67 -16.40 4.33 19.42
N ASN A 68 -15.36 4.26 18.58
CA ASN A 68 -14.76 5.40 17.87
C ASN A 68 -15.23 5.54 16.41
N THR A 69 -16.34 4.90 16.03
CA THR A 69 -17.00 5.13 14.73
C THR A 69 -17.71 6.49 14.67
N SER A 70 -18.05 7.04 15.84
CA SER A 70 -18.51 8.43 16.01
C SER A 70 -17.37 9.29 16.58
N PRO A 71 -16.87 10.30 15.87
CA PRO A 71 -15.76 11.11 16.34
C PRO A 71 -16.20 12.03 17.49
N THR A 72 -15.27 12.36 18.38
CA THR A 72 -15.52 13.41 19.38
C THR A 72 -15.61 14.78 18.71
N LYS A 73 -16.12 15.77 19.44
CA LYS A 73 -16.18 17.15 18.94
C LYS A 73 -14.79 17.68 18.61
N GLU A 74 -13.79 17.39 19.44
CA GLU A 74 -12.41 17.83 19.23
C GLU A 74 -11.83 17.25 17.94
N VAL A 75 -12.08 15.97 17.66
CA VAL A 75 -11.64 15.32 16.42
C VAL A 75 -12.33 15.93 15.20
N LEU A 76 -13.64 16.20 15.28
CA LEU A 76 -14.39 16.88 14.22
C LEU A 76 -13.88 18.30 13.95
N ASP A 77 -13.58 19.07 14.99
CA ASP A 77 -13.08 20.44 14.89
C ASP A 77 -11.66 20.48 14.27
N LEU A 78 -10.82 19.48 14.58
CA LEU A 78 -9.51 19.30 13.94
C LEU A 78 -9.65 18.89 12.47
N TRP A 79 -10.54 17.95 12.16
CA TRP A 79 -10.82 17.51 10.79
C TRP A 79 -11.31 18.64 9.89
N ARG A 80 -12.33 19.37 10.35
CA ARG A 80 -12.93 20.50 9.60
C ARG A 80 -12.00 21.67 9.39
N GLY A 81 -11.07 21.86 10.33
CA GLY A 81 -10.10 22.95 10.29
C GLY A 81 -8.71 22.52 9.88
N ALA A 82 -8.54 21.35 9.26
CA ALA A 82 -7.22 20.82 8.90
C ALA A 82 -6.53 21.73 7.86
N ASP A 83 -5.28 22.09 8.13
CA ASP A 83 -4.44 22.80 7.17
C ASP A 83 -3.94 21.83 6.09
N ALA A 84 -3.68 20.58 6.47
CA ALA A 84 -3.27 19.51 5.56
C ALA A 84 -3.80 18.13 5.96
N VAL A 85 -4.02 17.28 4.95
CA VAL A 85 -4.36 15.87 5.12
C VAL A 85 -3.37 14.99 4.36
N CYS A 86 -2.77 14.05 5.08
CA CYS A 86 -1.89 13.01 4.54
C CYS A 86 -2.66 11.70 4.43
N PHE A 87 -2.63 11.09 3.24
CA PHE A 87 -3.27 9.80 2.99
C PHE A 87 -2.22 8.73 2.75
N ASP A 88 -2.44 7.55 3.34
CA ASP A 88 -1.84 6.33 2.81
C ASP A 88 -2.37 6.02 1.40
N VAL A 89 -1.61 5.24 0.65
CA VAL A 89 -1.99 4.84 -0.70
C VAL A 89 -2.56 3.42 -0.73
N ASP A 90 -1.76 2.43 -0.37
CA ASP A 90 -2.15 1.03 -0.43
C ASP A 90 -3.25 0.76 0.60
N SER A 91 -4.28 -0.02 0.24
CA SER A 91 -5.45 -0.30 1.08
C SER A 91 -6.22 0.93 1.63
N THR A 92 -5.94 2.14 1.13
CA THR A 92 -6.57 3.40 1.57
C THR A 92 -7.07 4.21 0.37
N VAL A 93 -6.18 4.93 -0.33
CA VAL A 93 -6.56 5.64 -1.58
C VAL A 93 -6.77 4.66 -2.72
N CYS A 94 -6.01 3.57 -2.73
CA CYS A 94 -6.17 2.45 -3.66
C CYS A 94 -6.70 1.22 -2.94
N ILE A 95 -7.45 0.40 -3.68
CA ILE A 95 -7.97 -0.89 -3.20
C ILE A 95 -6.86 -1.95 -3.21
N ASP A 96 -5.86 -1.75 -4.07
CA ASP A 96 -4.74 -2.65 -4.31
C ASP A 96 -3.56 -2.40 -3.35
N GLU A 97 -2.74 -3.43 -3.18
CA GLU A 97 -1.39 -3.34 -2.60
C GLU A 97 -0.37 -3.31 -3.75
N GLY A 98 0.21 -2.14 -4.05
CA GLY A 98 0.90 -1.92 -5.32
C GLY A 98 2.09 -2.85 -5.59
N ILE A 99 2.86 -3.18 -4.56
CA ILE A 99 3.99 -4.12 -4.67
C ILE A 99 3.52 -5.56 -4.90
N ASP A 100 2.39 -5.97 -4.32
CA ASP A 100 1.86 -7.33 -4.49
C ASP A 100 1.27 -7.50 -5.90
N GLU A 101 0.57 -6.49 -6.41
CA GLU A 101 0.09 -6.46 -7.80
C GLU A 101 1.23 -6.47 -8.82
N LEU A 102 2.30 -5.70 -8.58
CA LEU A 102 3.48 -5.71 -9.45
C LEU A 102 4.19 -7.07 -9.39
N ALA A 103 4.30 -7.67 -8.21
CA ALA A 103 4.90 -8.99 -8.06
C ALA A 103 4.08 -10.07 -8.79
N ASP A 104 2.75 -10.04 -8.66
CA ASP A 104 1.84 -10.92 -9.40
C ASP A 104 2.00 -10.77 -10.92
N PHE A 105 2.04 -9.53 -11.41
CA PHE A 105 2.27 -9.23 -12.83
C PHE A 105 3.62 -9.78 -13.32
N CYS A 106 4.65 -9.75 -12.48
CA CYS A 106 5.97 -10.33 -12.77
C CYS A 106 6.04 -11.86 -12.56
N GLY A 107 4.94 -12.53 -12.21
CA GLY A 107 4.88 -13.98 -11.99
C GLY A 107 5.42 -14.44 -10.64
N ALA A 108 5.61 -13.52 -9.69
CA ALA A 108 6.19 -13.77 -8.37
C ALA A 108 5.22 -13.53 -7.19
N GLY A 109 3.94 -13.26 -7.47
CA GLY A 109 2.93 -12.93 -6.44
C GLY A 109 2.88 -13.95 -5.29
N LYS A 110 2.90 -15.25 -5.61
CA LYS A 110 2.93 -16.32 -4.59
C LYS A 110 4.16 -16.25 -3.67
N ALA A 111 5.35 -16.04 -4.25
CA ALA A 111 6.59 -15.98 -3.48
C ALA A 111 6.62 -14.75 -2.55
N VAL A 112 6.14 -13.60 -3.04
CA VAL A 112 6.03 -12.38 -2.23
C VAL A 112 5.01 -12.55 -1.12
N ALA A 113 3.83 -13.11 -1.40
CA ALA A 113 2.81 -13.38 -0.39
C ALA A 113 3.31 -14.31 0.72
N GLU A 114 3.99 -15.41 0.36
CA GLU A 114 4.60 -16.34 1.32
C GLU A 114 5.68 -15.65 2.18
N TRP A 115 6.48 -14.78 1.58
CA TRP A 115 7.48 -14.00 2.32
C TRP A 115 6.83 -13.00 3.28
N THR A 116 5.84 -12.23 2.82
CA THR A 116 5.10 -11.26 3.65
C THR A 116 4.48 -11.95 4.86
N ALA A 117 3.81 -13.09 4.67
CA ALA A 117 3.23 -13.87 5.76
C ALA A 117 4.27 -14.33 6.79
N ARG A 118 5.49 -14.67 6.35
CA ARG A 118 6.60 -15.04 7.25
C ARG A 118 7.20 -13.84 8.00
N ALA A 119 7.30 -12.69 7.33
CA ALA A 119 7.89 -11.48 7.88
C ALA A 119 6.98 -10.76 8.91
N MET A 120 5.66 -10.99 8.84
CA MET A 120 4.66 -10.43 9.75
C MET A 120 4.82 -10.86 11.23
N GLY A 121 5.75 -11.77 11.54
CA GLY A 121 6.15 -12.10 12.92
C GLY A 121 6.92 -10.99 13.65
N GLY A 122 7.19 -9.85 13.01
CA GLY A 122 7.77 -8.65 13.64
C GLY A 122 9.28 -8.74 13.93
N SER A 123 9.96 -9.79 13.48
CA SER A 123 11.39 -10.01 13.73
C SER A 123 12.32 -9.42 12.67
N VAL A 124 11.78 -8.90 11.55
CA VAL A 124 12.57 -8.39 10.42
C VAL A 124 12.35 -6.87 10.30
N PRO A 125 13.41 -6.05 10.25
CA PRO A 125 13.30 -4.62 9.98
C PRO A 125 12.58 -4.33 8.66
N PHE A 126 11.81 -3.25 8.59
CA PHE A 126 11.00 -2.92 7.41
C PHE A 126 11.83 -2.83 6.13
N GLU A 127 12.98 -2.16 6.19
CA GLU A 127 13.89 -1.99 5.04
C GLU A 127 14.38 -3.34 4.50
N GLU A 128 14.78 -4.24 5.40
CA GLU A 128 15.22 -5.61 5.05
C GLU A 128 14.07 -6.43 4.47
N ALA A 129 12.87 -6.30 5.03
CA ALA A 129 11.68 -6.97 4.53
C ALA A 129 11.30 -6.49 3.13
N LEU A 130 11.39 -5.18 2.87
CA LEU A 130 11.14 -4.57 1.57
C LEU A 130 12.19 -5.01 0.53
N ALA A 131 13.47 -4.96 0.88
CA ALA A 131 14.56 -5.42 0.03
C ALA A 131 14.40 -6.90 -0.34
N ALA A 132 14.05 -7.74 0.64
CA ALA A 132 13.81 -9.15 0.40
C ALA A 132 12.63 -9.39 -0.56
N ARG A 133 11.49 -8.70 -0.38
CA ARG A 133 10.34 -8.80 -1.30
C ARG A 133 10.72 -8.44 -2.73
N LEU A 134 11.41 -7.32 -2.91
CA LEU A 134 11.86 -6.88 -4.24
C LEU A 134 12.86 -7.85 -4.86
N SER A 135 13.75 -8.46 -4.07
CA SER A 135 14.72 -9.43 -4.56
C SER A 135 14.10 -10.67 -5.20
N LEU A 136 12.86 -11.02 -4.81
CA LEU A 136 12.15 -12.20 -5.32
C LEU A 136 11.76 -12.08 -6.80
N PHE A 137 11.66 -10.85 -7.33
CA PHE A 137 11.19 -10.62 -8.71
C PHE A 137 11.98 -9.56 -9.48
N SER A 138 12.73 -8.69 -8.79
CA SER A 138 13.67 -7.71 -9.37
C SER A 138 13.11 -7.02 -10.62
N PRO A 139 12.00 -6.26 -10.49
CA PRO A 139 11.24 -5.77 -11.63
C PRO A 139 12.10 -4.85 -12.49
N THR A 140 12.15 -5.07 -13.80
CA THR A 140 12.78 -4.13 -14.73
C THR A 140 11.93 -2.87 -14.93
N LEU A 141 12.55 -1.77 -15.39
CA LEU A 141 11.81 -0.54 -15.70
C LEU A 141 10.67 -0.78 -16.71
N SER A 142 10.93 -1.60 -17.74
CA SER A 142 9.91 -1.94 -18.73
C SER A 142 8.75 -2.71 -18.11
N GLN A 143 9.02 -3.66 -17.20
CA GLN A 143 7.94 -4.38 -16.50
C GLN A 143 7.08 -3.46 -15.64
N VAL A 144 7.68 -2.48 -14.95
CA VAL A 144 6.92 -1.48 -14.19
C VAL A 144 6.05 -0.64 -15.13
N GLN A 145 6.58 -0.21 -16.28
CA GLN A 145 5.82 0.57 -17.27
C GLN A 145 4.66 -0.25 -17.85
N ASP A 146 4.94 -1.47 -18.30
CA ASP A 146 3.96 -2.43 -18.81
C ASP A 146 2.85 -2.71 -17.79
N PHE A 147 3.22 -2.89 -16.53
CA PHE A 147 2.28 -3.11 -15.43
C PHE A 147 1.32 -1.91 -15.29
N LEU A 148 1.86 -0.69 -15.23
CA LEU A 148 1.05 0.52 -15.06
C LEU A 148 0.13 0.80 -16.25
N GLU A 149 0.53 0.41 -17.46
CA GLU A 149 -0.33 0.50 -18.65
C GLU A 149 -1.45 -0.53 -18.65
N LYS A 150 -1.15 -1.78 -18.28
CA LYS A 150 -2.09 -2.92 -18.38
C LYS A 150 -3.01 -3.06 -17.15
N LYS A 151 -2.55 -2.61 -15.99
CA LYS A 151 -3.25 -2.66 -14.70
C LYS A 151 -3.20 -1.27 -14.04
N PRO A 152 -4.03 -0.31 -14.50
CA PRO A 152 -4.11 0.99 -13.84
C PRO A 152 -4.63 0.84 -12.39
N PRO A 153 -4.22 1.73 -11.46
CA PRO A 153 -4.58 1.63 -10.05
C PRO A 153 -6.09 1.75 -9.84
N ARG A 154 -6.65 0.88 -8.98
CA ARG A 154 -8.07 0.94 -8.60
C ARG A 154 -8.25 1.85 -7.39
N ILE A 155 -8.93 2.97 -7.62
CA ILE A 155 -9.17 4.01 -6.61
C ILE A 155 -10.33 3.62 -5.69
N SER A 156 -10.16 3.82 -4.38
CA SER A 156 -11.19 3.57 -3.38
C SER A 156 -12.42 4.46 -3.59
N PRO A 157 -13.66 3.93 -3.47
CA PRO A 157 -14.86 4.72 -3.71
C PRO A 157 -14.95 5.97 -2.82
N GLY A 158 -15.23 7.13 -3.42
CA GLY A 158 -15.48 8.40 -2.71
C GLY A 158 -14.23 9.21 -2.34
N ILE A 159 -13.02 8.69 -2.57
CA ILE A 159 -11.78 9.44 -2.26
C ILE A 159 -11.56 10.64 -3.21
N ASP A 160 -12.04 10.55 -4.45
CA ASP A 160 -11.98 11.63 -5.43
C ASP A 160 -12.86 12.82 -5.02
N GLU A 161 -14.07 12.54 -4.54
CA GLU A 161 -14.99 13.51 -3.96
C GLU A 161 -14.38 14.16 -2.71
N LEU A 162 -13.82 13.33 -1.81
CA LEU A 162 -13.16 13.82 -0.59
C LEU A 162 -12.00 14.75 -0.90
N ILE A 163 -11.07 14.35 -1.77
CA ILE A 163 -9.92 15.18 -2.15
C ILE A 163 -10.36 16.46 -2.84
N THR A 164 -11.40 16.41 -3.67
CA THR A 164 -11.97 17.60 -4.32
C THR A 164 -12.51 18.58 -3.28
N LYS A 165 -13.22 18.08 -2.27
CA LYS A 165 -13.78 18.91 -1.19
C LYS A 165 -12.69 19.49 -0.29
N LEU A 166 -11.67 18.71 0.07
CA LEU A 166 -10.52 19.20 0.84
C LEU A 166 -9.82 20.36 0.11
N LYS A 167 -9.56 20.21 -1.20
CA LYS A 167 -8.95 21.28 -2.00
C LYS A 167 -9.84 22.51 -2.12
N ALA A 168 -11.15 22.33 -2.24
CA ALA A 168 -12.11 23.44 -2.25
C ALA A 168 -12.12 24.21 -0.92
N ASN A 169 -11.77 23.54 0.19
CA ASN A 169 -11.60 24.14 1.51
C ASN A 169 -10.17 24.65 1.76
N GLU A 170 -9.33 24.75 0.74
CA GLU A 170 -7.93 25.20 0.82
C GLU A 170 -7.04 24.30 1.70
N THR A 171 -7.45 23.05 1.93
CA THR A 171 -6.65 22.05 2.64
C THR A 171 -5.65 21.39 1.70
N ASP A 172 -4.37 21.40 2.08
CA ASP A 172 -3.31 20.74 1.31
C ASP A 172 -3.40 19.21 1.44
N VAL A 173 -3.19 18.49 0.34
CA VAL A 173 -3.33 17.03 0.30
C VAL A 173 -2.00 16.38 -0.08
N TYR A 174 -1.60 15.38 0.71
CA TYR A 174 -0.36 14.61 0.55
C TYR A 174 -0.64 13.12 0.44
N LEU A 175 0.20 12.41 -0.33
CA LEU A 175 0.23 10.94 -0.36
C LEU A 175 1.51 10.46 0.32
N ILE A 176 1.40 9.66 1.38
CA ILE A 176 2.54 9.13 2.13
C ILE A 176 2.44 7.61 2.15
N SER A 177 3.36 6.91 1.50
CA SER A 177 3.25 5.46 1.28
C SER A 177 4.59 4.74 1.45
N GLY A 178 4.51 3.48 1.93
CA GLY A 178 5.62 2.54 1.89
C GLY A 178 5.84 1.91 0.49
N GLY A 179 4.93 2.14 -0.45
CA GLY A 179 5.04 1.78 -1.86
C GLY A 179 5.97 2.70 -2.64
N PHE A 180 5.88 2.67 -3.97
CA PHE A 180 6.84 3.34 -4.87
C PHE A 180 6.25 4.50 -5.65
N ARG A 181 6.97 5.62 -5.73
CA ARG A 181 6.61 6.83 -6.48
C ARG A 181 6.17 6.52 -7.91
N GLN A 182 6.83 5.57 -8.58
CA GLN A 182 6.45 5.14 -9.94
C GLN A 182 5.00 4.70 -10.05
N MET A 183 4.50 3.96 -9.05
CA MET A 183 3.13 3.43 -9.03
C MET A 183 2.12 4.46 -8.49
N ILE A 184 2.59 5.39 -7.66
CA ILE A 184 1.75 6.43 -7.04
C ILE A 184 1.54 7.63 -7.97
N ASN A 185 2.48 7.92 -8.88
CA ASN A 185 2.38 9.04 -9.81
C ASN A 185 1.07 9.03 -10.65
N PRO A 186 0.63 7.90 -11.24
CA PRO A 186 -0.66 7.83 -11.93
C PRO A 186 -1.88 8.07 -11.00
N VAL A 187 -1.82 7.59 -9.76
CA VAL A 187 -2.85 7.83 -8.73
C VAL A 187 -2.96 9.32 -8.43
N ALA A 188 -1.83 9.96 -8.13
CA ALA A 188 -1.76 11.39 -7.84
C ALA A 188 -2.26 12.22 -9.02
N ALA A 189 -1.89 11.87 -10.26
CA ALA A 189 -2.37 12.55 -11.45
C ALA A 189 -3.91 12.46 -11.59
N THR A 190 -4.49 11.28 -11.35
CA THR A 190 -5.95 11.06 -11.38
C THR A 190 -6.66 11.93 -10.35
N LEU A 191 -6.10 12.03 -9.15
CA LEU A 191 -6.65 12.81 -8.02
C LEU A 191 -6.20 14.28 -8.02
N ARG A 192 -5.48 14.71 -9.06
CA ARG A 192 -4.93 16.06 -9.25
C ARG A 192 -4.04 16.51 -8.09
N ILE A 193 -3.34 15.59 -7.44
CA ILE A 193 -2.37 15.86 -6.37
C ILE A 193 -1.01 16.11 -7.04
N PRO A 194 -0.31 17.20 -6.70
CA PRO A 194 0.95 17.53 -7.32
C PRO A 194 2.06 16.56 -6.87
N ARG A 195 3.07 16.34 -7.72
CA ARG A 195 4.08 15.28 -7.49
C ARG A 195 4.96 15.55 -6.28
N GLU A 196 5.19 16.82 -5.97
CA GLU A 196 5.91 17.29 -4.78
C GLU A 196 5.19 16.94 -3.47
N ASN A 197 3.89 16.62 -3.52
CA ASN A 197 3.12 16.19 -2.35
C ASN A 197 3.10 14.66 -2.17
N ILE A 198 3.98 13.95 -2.87
CA ILE A 198 4.16 12.49 -2.72
C ILE A 198 5.41 12.24 -1.86
N PHE A 199 5.26 11.43 -0.83
CA PHE A 199 6.36 10.92 0.00
C PHE A 199 6.30 9.40 -0.04
N ALA A 200 7.21 8.77 -0.79
CA ALA A 200 7.19 7.34 -1.04
C ALA A 200 8.57 6.82 -1.41
N ASN A 201 8.75 5.50 -1.39
CA ASN A 201 9.99 4.89 -1.85
C ASN A 201 10.19 5.11 -3.35
N GLN A 202 11.44 4.97 -3.81
CA GLN A 202 11.80 5.19 -5.20
C GLN A 202 12.56 3.96 -5.71
N LEU A 203 12.02 3.24 -6.70
CA LEU A 203 12.79 2.18 -7.36
C LEU A 203 13.95 2.80 -8.16
N LEU A 204 15.10 2.14 -8.13
CA LEU A 204 16.31 2.54 -8.83
C LEU A 204 16.57 1.59 -10.00
N PHE A 205 16.90 2.17 -11.15
CA PHE A 205 17.17 1.44 -12.38
C PHE A 205 18.49 1.88 -12.99
N GLY A 206 19.20 0.93 -13.58
CA GLY A 206 20.39 1.22 -14.37
C GLY A 206 20.04 1.76 -15.75
N ARG A 207 21.06 2.05 -16.55
CA ARG A 207 20.89 2.65 -17.88
C ARG A 207 20.15 1.74 -18.85
N SER A 208 20.17 0.43 -18.62
CA SER A 208 19.49 -0.56 -19.47
C SER A 208 18.11 -0.93 -18.90
N GLY A 209 17.66 -0.26 -17.84
CA GLY A 209 16.39 -0.55 -17.18
C GLY A 209 16.45 -1.73 -16.21
N GLU A 210 17.64 -2.26 -15.91
CA GLU A 210 17.83 -3.30 -14.91
C GLU A 210 17.56 -2.77 -13.50
N PHE A 211 16.94 -3.60 -12.66
CA PHE A 211 16.67 -3.26 -11.26
C PHE A 211 17.96 -3.14 -10.46
N LEU A 212 18.13 -2.03 -9.73
CA LEU A 212 19.31 -1.79 -8.88
C LEU A 212 18.97 -1.73 -7.39
N GLY A 213 17.70 -1.82 -7.01
CA GLY A 213 17.22 -1.63 -5.64
C GLY A 213 16.24 -0.48 -5.52
N PHE A 214 16.19 0.14 -4.35
CA PHE A 214 15.38 1.32 -4.07
C PHE A 214 16.21 2.37 -3.32
N ASP A 215 15.79 3.62 -3.34
CA ASP A 215 16.47 4.70 -2.63
C ASP A 215 16.27 4.55 -1.12
N THR A 216 17.36 4.17 -0.43
CA THR A 216 17.41 4.02 1.02
C THR A 216 17.60 5.36 1.73
N ASN A 217 17.47 6.51 1.05
CA ASN A 217 17.42 7.83 1.69
C ASN A 217 15.99 8.37 1.87
N GLU A 218 15.01 7.78 1.18
CA GLU A 218 13.60 8.14 1.37
C GLU A 218 13.19 7.81 2.81
N PRO A 219 12.49 8.69 3.54
CA PRO A 219 12.06 8.40 4.92
C PRO A 219 11.23 7.11 4.99
N THR A 220 10.35 6.88 4.01
CA THR A 220 9.43 5.73 3.93
C THR A 220 10.11 4.39 3.60
N SER A 221 11.43 4.37 3.44
CA SER A 221 12.21 3.14 3.25
C SER A 221 12.45 2.34 4.54
N ARG A 222 12.09 2.90 5.71
CA ARG A 222 12.34 2.30 7.02
C ARG A 222 11.16 2.46 7.98
N SER A 223 11.21 1.73 9.09
CA SER A 223 10.23 1.84 10.17
C SER A 223 10.12 3.28 10.69
N GLY A 224 8.90 3.74 10.99
CA GLY A 224 8.66 5.15 11.35
C GLY A 224 8.75 6.13 10.19
N GLY A 225 8.99 5.68 8.96
CA GLY A 225 9.17 6.54 7.79
C GLY A 225 8.02 7.48 7.50
N LYS A 226 6.77 7.00 7.60
CA LYS A 226 5.56 7.85 7.45
C LYS A 226 5.51 8.94 8.53
N ALA A 227 5.85 8.59 9.79
CA ALA A 227 5.89 9.55 10.89
C ALA A 227 6.96 10.64 10.68
N THR A 228 8.12 10.27 10.14
CA THR A 228 9.17 11.22 9.75
C THR A 228 8.71 12.14 8.63
N ALA A 229 8.10 11.60 7.57
CA ALA A 229 7.58 12.41 6.46
C ALA A 229 6.50 13.40 6.92
N VAL A 230 5.54 12.97 7.75
CA VAL A 230 4.52 13.86 8.34
C VAL A 230 5.16 14.99 9.15
N LYS A 231 6.17 14.68 9.96
CA LYS A 231 6.93 15.68 10.75
C LYS A 231 7.62 16.71 9.88
N GLU A 232 8.26 16.25 8.81
CA GLU A 232 8.94 17.12 7.84
C GLU A 232 7.94 18.05 7.15
N ILE A 233 6.84 17.51 6.63
CA ILE A 233 5.76 18.28 6.00
C ILE A 233 5.21 19.35 6.96
N GLN A 234 4.85 18.96 8.18
CA GLN A 234 4.30 19.86 9.18
C GLN A 234 5.27 21.01 9.50
N LYS A 235 6.56 20.69 9.68
CA LYS A 235 7.60 21.67 10.01
C LYS A 235 7.89 22.62 8.84
N GLU A 236 8.05 22.10 7.62
CA GLU A 236 8.43 22.89 6.45
C GLU A 236 7.32 23.86 6.02
N ARG A 237 6.07 23.42 6.13
CA ARG A 237 4.90 24.22 5.74
C ARG A 237 4.33 25.05 6.89
N GLY A 238 4.73 24.75 8.13
CA GLY A 238 4.23 25.43 9.32
C GLY A 238 2.76 25.11 9.63
N TYR A 239 2.28 23.93 9.20
CA TYR A 239 0.92 23.48 9.49
C TYR A 239 0.73 23.28 10.99
N LYS A 240 -0.44 23.69 11.49
CA LYS A 240 -0.83 23.58 12.90
C LYS A 240 -1.83 22.46 13.14
N LYS A 241 -2.57 22.07 12.09
CA LYS A 241 -3.56 20.99 12.13
C LYS A 241 -3.34 20.07 10.93
N LEU A 242 -2.74 18.92 11.19
CA LEU A 242 -2.46 17.90 10.18
C LEU A 242 -3.17 16.60 10.54
N VAL A 243 -3.91 16.05 9.57
CA VAL A 243 -4.61 14.76 9.72
C VAL A 243 -3.90 13.68 8.93
N MET A 244 -3.69 12.51 9.54
CA MET A 244 -3.25 11.30 8.83
C MET A 244 -4.43 10.35 8.64
N ILE A 245 -4.61 9.82 7.43
CA ILE A 245 -5.63 8.84 7.08
C ILE A 245 -4.98 7.61 6.48
N GLY A 246 -5.27 6.43 7.03
CA GLY A 246 -4.74 5.15 6.54
C GLY A 246 -5.37 3.95 7.24
N ASP A 247 -5.08 2.74 6.78
CA ASP A 247 -5.59 1.49 7.38
C ASP A 247 -4.56 0.83 8.33
N GLY A 248 -3.28 1.17 8.15
CA GLY A 248 -2.15 0.43 8.68
C GLY A 248 -1.59 0.90 10.01
N ALA A 249 -0.76 0.04 10.61
CA ALA A 249 -0.05 0.36 11.85
C ALA A 249 1.02 1.46 11.64
N THR A 250 1.56 1.60 10.43
CA THR A 250 2.54 2.65 10.08
C THR A 250 1.88 4.02 9.95
N ASP A 251 0.59 4.07 9.62
CA ASP A 251 -0.22 5.29 9.56
C ASP A 251 -0.58 5.76 10.96
N LEU A 252 -1.02 4.83 11.81
CA LEU A 252 -1.22 5.10 13.24
C LEU A 252 0.08 5.58 13.90
N GLU A 253 1.24 5.05 13.50
CA GLU A 253 2.54 5.50 14.01
C GLU A 253 2.81 6.98 13.71
N ALA A 254 2.27 7.52 12.61
CA ALA A 254 2.41 8.93 12.24
C ALA A 254 1.68 9.88 13.20
N ARG A 255 0.78 9.37 14.06
CA ARG A 255 0.11 10.12 15.13
C ARG A 255 0.98 10.35 16.38
N ARG A 256 2.15 9.72 16.47
CA ARG A 256 3.07 9.86 17.62
C ARG A 256 3.48 11.32 17.87
N LEU A 257 4.03 11.60 19.05
CA LEU A 257 4.41 12.95 19.49
C LEU A 257 5.17 13.73 18.40
N GLY A 258 4.62 14.89 18.04
CA GLY A 258 5.12 15.80 17.02
C GLY A 258 4.76 15.41 15.57
N GLY A 259 3.96 14.36 15.36
CA GLY A 259 3.40 14.00 14.06
C GLY A 259 2.00 14.59 13.86
N ALA A 260 1.10 13.84 13.22
CA ALA A 260 -0.27 14.27 12.96
C ALA A 260 -1.04 14.59 14.27
N ASP A 261 -2.02 15.48 14.17
CA ASP A 261 -2.92 15.88 15.25
C ASP A 261 -4.12 14.94 15.40
N VAL A 262 -4.50 14.27 14.32
CA VAL A 262 -5.56 13.25 14.28
C VAL A 262 -5.11 12.11 13.37
N PHE A 263 -5.39 10.88 13.79
CA PHE A 263 -5.34 9.72 12.93
C PHE A 263 -6.74 9.15 12.72
N ILE A 264 -7.16 9.14 11.47
CA ILE A 264 -8.41 8.53 11.02
C ILE A 264 -8.06 7.17 10.40
N CYS A 265 -8.57 6.09 10.99
CA CYS A 265 -8.44 4.77 10.42
C CYS A 265 -9.49 4.58 9.34
N TYR A 266 -9.06 4.30 8.11
CA TYR A 266 -9.94 3.90 7.02
C TYR A 266 -9.96 2.38 6.93
N ALA A 267 -11.14 1.80 7.15
CA ALA A 267 -11.36 0.35 7.11
C ALA A 267 -12.25 -0.10 5.95
N GLY A 268 -12.42 0.75 4.92
CA GLY A 268 -13.27 0.46 3.76
C GLY A 268 -12.71 -0.61 2.82
N VAL A 269 -11.39 -0.85 2.85
CA VAL A 269 -10.72 -1.93 2.10
C VAL A 269 -10.31 -3.07 3.03
N GLN A 270 -9.52 -2.75 4.07
CA GLN A 270 -9.07 -3.73 5.05
C GLN A 270 -9.25 -3.20 6.48
N LEU A 271 -10.01 -3.93 7.29
CA LEU A 271 -10.10 -3.67 8.73
C LEU A 271 -8.92 -4.31 9.45
N ARG A 272 -8.16 -3.49 10.19
CA ARG A 272 -7.10 -3.96 11.10
C ARG A 272 -7.48 -3.62 12.54
N ASP A 273 -8.03 -4.60 13.25
CA ASP A 273 -8.57 -4.45 14.60
C ASP A 273 -7.67 -3.68 15.58
N GLY A 274 -6.38 -4.01 15.62
CA GLY A 274 -5.42 -3.37 16.52
C GLY A 274 -5.10 -1.92 16.17
N VAL A 275 -5.35 -1.51 14.92
CA VAL A 275 -5.23 -0.12 14.43
C VAL A 275 -6.54 0.62 14.67
N ALA A 276 -7.66 0.04 14.25
CA ALA A 276 -9.00 0.58 14.39
C ALA A 276 -9.32 0.93 15.87
N ALA A 277 -9.01 0.04 16.81
CA ALA A 277 -9.23 0.27 18.24
C ALA A 277 -8.43 1.44 18.83
N LYS A 278 -7.37 1.91 18.15
CA LYS A 278 -6.47 2.96 18.62
C LYS A 278 -6.61 4.26 17.83
N ALA A 279 -7.48 4.28 16.82
CA ALA A 279 -7.69 5.45 15.98
C ALA A 279 -8.48 6.52 16.73
N ASP A 280 -8.24 7.79 16.41
CA ASP A 280 -9.05 8.90 16.91
C ASP A 280 -10.46 8.85 16.29
N TRP A 281 -10.56 8.34 15.07
CA TRP A 281 -11.82 8.10 14.37
C TRP A 281 -11.69 6.91 13.41
N LEU A 282 -12.63 5.97 13.46
CA LEU A 282 -12.75 4.86 12.51
C LEU A 282 -13.85 5.15 11.48
N VAL A 283 -13.52 5.03 10.19
CA VAL A 283 -14.48 5.17 9.09
C VAL A 283 -14.40 3.99 8.12
N PHE A 284 -15.53 3.66 7.49
CA PHE A 284 -15.61 2.59 6.49
C PHE A 284 -15.88 3.13 5.08
N ASP A 285 -16.40 4.36 4.97
CA ASP A 285 -16.70 5.03 3.71
C ASP A 285 -16.18 6.47 3.76
N PHE A 286 -15.47 6.90 2.70
CA PHE A 286 -15.00 8.29 2.61
C PHE A 286 -16.14 9.30 2.62
N LYS A 287 -17.38 8.89 2.29
CA LYS A 287 -18.57 9.74 2.43
C LYS A 287 -18.82 10.21 3.86
N ASP A 288 -18.38 9.47 4.88
CA ASP A 288 -18.49 9.91 6.27
C ASP A 288 -17.64 11.15 6.52
N LEU A 289 -16.44 11.17 5.93
CA LEU A 289 -15.52 12.31 5.97
C LEU A 289 -16.02 13.48 5.12
N VAL A 290 -16.59 13.20 3.94
CA VAL A 290 -17.17 14.24 3.06
C VAL A 290 -18.32 14.95 3.76
N ARG A 291 -19.24 14.20 4.38
CA ARG A 291 -20.41 14.76 5.07
C ARG A 291 -20.04 15.57 6.31
N SER A 292 -18.94 15.22 6.98
CA SER A 292 -18.49 15.96 8.16
C SER A 292 -17.76 17.27 7.84
N LEU A 293 -17.36 17.50 6.57
CA LEU A 293 -16.81 18.76 6.06
C LEU A 293 -17.90 19.80 5.71
N GLU A 294 -19.18 19.44 5.84
CA GLU A 294 -20.33 20.37 5.70
C GLU A 294 -20.57 21.21 6.96
#